data_AF-A0A419JKL0-F1
#
_entry.id   AF-A0A419JKL0-F1
#
_cell.length_a   1.000
_cell.length_b   1.000
_cell.length_c   1.000
_cell.angle_alpha   90.00
_cell.angle_beta   90.00
_cell.angle_gamma   90.00
#
_symmetry.space_group_name_H-M   'P 1'
#
loop_
_entity.id
_entity.type
_entity.pdbx_description
1 polymer ?
#
loop_
_entity_poly.entity_id
_entity_poly.type
_entity_poly.pdbx_seq_one_letter_code
_entity_poly.pdbx_strand_id
1 'polypeptide(L)' 'AVIALEIATGSRPCDTAMLDAADVSGDGRVTSLDALMILQAAAGGIEL' A
#
# COMPACT_ATOMS: atom_id res chain seq x y z
N ALA A 1 6.94 -6.88 -4.49
CA ALA A 1 6.83 -6.23 -5.82
C ALA A 1 5.73 -6.83 -6.71
N VAL A 2 5.35 -8.11 -6.57
CA VAL A 2 4.36 -8.76 -7.46
C VAL A 2 2.93 -8.24 -7.28
N ILE A 3 2.46 -8.08 -6.04
CA ILE A 3 1.07 -7.65 -5.73
C ILE A 3 0.72 -6.27 -6.33
N ALA A 4 1.64 -5.30 -6.22
CA ALA A 4 1.44 -3.97 -6.79
C ALA A 4 1.35 -3.98 -8.34
N LEU A 5 2.07 -4.90 -8.99
CA LEU A 5 2.04 -5.05 -10.44
C LEU A 5 0.76 -5.75 -10.93
N GLU A 6 0.28 -6.75 -10.20
CA GLU A 6 -1.00 -7.41 -10.50
C GLU A 6 -2.18 -6.45 -10.35
N ILE A 7 -2.10 -5.53 -9.39
CA ILE A 7 -3.04 -4.42 -9.22
C ILE A 7 -2.94 -3.43 -10.38
N ALA A 8 -1.74 -2.96 -10.74
CA ALA A 8 -1.53 -1.99 -11.81
C ALA A 8 -1.94 -2.52 -13.20
N THR A 9 -1.85 -3.84 -13.40
CA THR A 9 -2.28 -4.53 -14.62
C THR A 9 -3.76 -4.89 -14.63
N GLY A 10 -4.50 -4.59 -13.55
CA GLY A 10 -5.92 -4.92 -13.41
C GLY A 10 -6.22 -6.42 -13.26
N SER A 11 -5.18 -7.24 -13.02
CA SER A 11 -5.30 -8.69 -12.85
C SER A 11 -5.88 -9.08 -11.49
N ARG A 12 -5.86 -8.16 -10.51
CA ARG A 12 -6.60 -8.28 -9.26
C ARG A 12 -7.50 -7.06 -9.08
N PRO A 13 -8.78 -7.24 -8.70
CA PRO A 13 -9.64 -6.12 -8.40
C PRO A 13 -9.03 -5.33 -7.23
N CYS A 14 -8.86 -4.02 -7.44
CA CYS A 14 -8.63 -3.07 -6.36
C CYS A 14 -9.91 -2.94 -5.56
N ASP A 15 -10.16 -3.89 -4.66
CA ASP A 15 -11.26 -3.77 -3.72
C ASP A 15 -10.94 -2.66 -2.71
N THR A 16 -11.97 -1.98 -2.21
CA THR A 16 -11.83 -0.88 -1.25
C THR A 16 -11.04 -1.30 -0.01
N ALA A 17 -11.21 -2.55 0.43
CA ALA A 17 -10.45 -3.12 1.54
C ALA A 17 -8.93 -3.24 1.26
N MET A 18 -8.52 -3.41 -0.01
CA MET A 18 -7.11 -3.37 -0.39
C MET A 18 -6.57 -1.93 -0.43
N LEU A 19 -7.42 -0.96 -0.78
CA LEU A 19 -7.08 0.46 -0.68
C LEU A 19 -6.90 0.87 0.78
N ASP A 20 -7.82 0.47 1.66
CA ASP A 20 -7.76 0.75 3.10
C ASP A 20 -6.52 0.11 3.75
N ALA A 21 -6.15 -1.10 3.32
CA ALA A 21 -4.92 -1.75 3.80
C ALA A 21 -3.64 -1.10 3.23
N ALA A 22 -3.73 -0.39 2.10
CA ALA A 22 -2.61 0.29 1.49
C ALA A 22 -2.45 1.74 1.95
N ASP A 23 -3.51 2.37 2.47
CA ASP A 23 -3.50 3.70 3.10
C ASP A 23 -3.06 3.58 4.57
N VAL A 24 -1.75 3.43 4.76
CA VAL A 24 -1.15 3.38 6.10
C VAL A 24 -1.07 4.77 6.75
N SER A 25 -1.20 5.85 5.98
CA SER A 25 -1.32 7.21 6.48
C SER A 25 -2.70 7.47 7.11
N GLY A 26 -3.75 6.78 6.67
CA GLY A 26 -5.13 7.01 7.08
C GLY A 26 -5.72 8.31 6.54
N ASP A 27 -5.21 8.83 5.42
CA ASP A 27 -5.64 10.10 4.83
C ASP A 27 -6.73 9.92 3.74
N GLY A 28 -7.14 8.67 3.50
CA GLY A 28 -8.10 8.25 2.50
C GLY A 28 -7.51 8.19 1.09
N ARG A 29 -6.19 8.31 0.92
CA ARG A 29 -5.49 8.31 -0.37
C ARG A 29 -4.23 7.46 -0.31
N VAL A 30 -4.20 6.43 -1.14
CA VAL A 30 -2.96 5.68 -1.35
C VAL A 30 -1.99 6.49 -2.23
N THR A 31 -0.94 7.01 -1.62
CA THR A 31 0.10 7.81 -2.28
C THR A 31 1.49 7.18 -2.15
N SER A 32 2.51 7.82 -2.73
CA SER A 32 3.90 7.39 -2.57
C SER A 32 4.39 7.46 -1.10
N LEU A 33 3.72 8.24 -0.25
CA LEU A 33 4.00 8.32 1.18
C LEU A 33 3.67 6.98 1.86
N ASP A 34 2.51 6.40 1.56
CA ASP A 34 2.09 5.12 2.13
C ASP A 34 3.02 3.98 1.74
N ALA A 35 3.42 3.94 0.47
CA ALA A 35 4.40 2.98 -0.03
C ALA A 35 5.75 3.13 0.69
N LEU A 36 6.14 4.37 1.01
CA LEU A 36 7.37 4.65 1.75
C LEU A 36 7.24 4.22 3.23
N MET A 37 6.10 4.45 3.87
CA MET A 37 5.85 4.00 5.24
C MET A 37 5.85 2.48 5.34
N ILE A 38 5.22 1.76 4.41
CA ILE A 38 5.29 0.30 4.32
C ILE A 38 6.74 -0.17 4.15
N LEU A 39 7.53 0.50 3.31
CA LEU A 39 8.94 0.15 3.11
C LEU A 39 9.78 0.40 4.36
N GLN A 40 9.53 1.51 5.07
CA GLN A 40 10.19 1.81 6.34
C GLN A 40 9.81 0.81 7.43
N ALA A 41 8.54 0.41 7.51
CA ALA A 41 8.08 -0.60 8.44
C ALA A 41 8.70 -1.98 8.15
N ALA A 42 8.75 -2.37 6.88
CA ALA A 42 9.42 -3.61 6.44
C ALA A 42 10.93 -3.58 6.70
N ALA A 43 11.55 -2.40 6.67
CA ALA A 43 12.95 -2.21 7.01
C ALA A 43 13.19 -2.12 8.54
N GLY A 44 12.15 -2.22 9.37
CA GLY A 44 12.23 -2.09 10.82
C GLY A 44 12.47 -0.65 11.31
N GLY A 45 12.23 0.34 10.46
CA GLY A 45 12.41 1.76 10.76
C GLY A 45 11.23 2.39 11.51
N ILE A 46 10.01 1.85 11.36
CA ILE A 46 8.79 2.32 12.03
C ILE A 46 7.86 1.15 12.36
N GLU A 47 7.04 1.28 13.41
CA GLU A 47 5.96 0.34 13.76
C GLU A 47 4.63 0.91 13.25
N LEU A 48 3.85 0.08 12.56
CA LEU A 48 2.54 0.41 11.95
C LEU A 48 1.38 -0.05 12.84
#